data_AF-A0A9C9FYP6-F1
#
_entry.id   AF-A0A9C9FYP6-F1
#
_cell.length_a   1.000
_cell.length_b   1.000
_cell.length_c   1.000
_cell.angle_alpha   90.00
_cell.angle_beta   90.00
_cell.angle_gamma   90.00
#
_symmetry.space_group_name_H-M   'P 1'
#
loop_
_entity.id
_entity.type
_entity.pdbx_description
1 polymer ?
#
loop_
_entity_poly.entity_id
_entity_poly.type
_entity_poly.pdbx_seq_one_letter_code
_entity_poly.pdbx_strand_id
1 'polypeptide(L)'
;MRNYFLGTVFGNKGNWKKTEKQREELAGRLNHMVVTIDEEPEFSFFNAYSAYKFGYRAWMVTTYAEFGGSSESDSLPLWAWQGEGKDINKVVILRDVDLRFPDLPDDADPIREHLKSVCSPVWAFQKNKQKRMAEEWRCRVVSSNEHVIEEIDCPSEWTNEGQCQRGEKCQYIGHKEKEFDYEYLGLRKPVGTLYRIKSLLNTIEGSMLSRISTVSERATGGHGAPYSNLAMAESLLRQSKGCSGSPVASLVGAFLASEAYCLLLGMSKTTALEALQQAHKQEAEAEISFVGVAHEMRIHDRKDDIGASLDKLYEEPDTEKGKTPPDIQTSDHRIRTSNIKRIFLSQFWAEMRVIYREGEHFSAAEAANIESLVRLEWRLFPSRFIWTRKLKKLLRMPWMGMGFKRLLLKPAVSIRAWALAFLLNVLFFTTSYALVWGRSFQCSWEGVFTYGRILAQVLIGSFGMQLLGNGELVHPKQYDGWQLFAMLFHVGFSYVLFGLLISMIYRKITRS
;
A
#
# COMPACT_ATOMS: atom_id res chain seq x y z
N MET A 1 10.73 -32.85 -5.28
CA MET A 1 10.58 -33.47 -3.94
C MET A 1 9.09 -33.46 -3.57
N ARG A 2 8.44 -34.59 -3.24
CA ARG A 2 7.03 -34.60 -2.78
C ARG A 2 6.99 -34.22 -1.30
N ASN A 3 6.72 -32.95 -0.99
CA ASN A 3 6.56 -32.53 0.39
C ASN A 3 5.25 -33.12 0.95
N TYR A 4 5.36 -34.17 1.77
CA TYR A 4 4.23 -34.92 2.34
C TYR A 4 3.39 -34.09 3.33
N PHE A 5 3.97 -33.01 3.89
CA PHE A 5 3.24 -32.05 4.72
C PHE A 5 2.32 -31.20 3.84
N LEU A 6 2.83 -30.63 2.75
CA LEU A 6 1.99 -30.01 1.71
C LEU A 6 1.01 -31.05 1.11
N GLY A 7 1.43 -32.32 1.09
CA GLY A 7 0.70 -33.58 0.88
C GLY A 7 -0.68 -33.60 1.49
N THR A 8 -0.62 -33.49 2.80
CA THR A 8 -1.69 -33.76 3.75
C THR A 8 -2.46 -32.48 4.07
N VAL A 9 -1.78 -31.34 4.07
CA VAL A 9 -2.37 -30.02 4.29
C VAL A 9 -3.12 -29.56 3.03
N PHE A 10 -2.56 -29.71 1.82
CA PHE A 10 -3.11 -29.10 0.61
C PHE A 10 -3.76 -30.08 -0.38
N GLY A 11 -4.00 -31.34 0.02
CA GLY A 11 -4.69 -32.31 -0.83
C GLY A 11 -5.09 -33.61 -0.14
N ASN A 12 -6.05 -34.31 -0.74
CA ASN A 12 -6.22 -35.75 -0.55
C ASN A 12 -5.25 -36.47 -1.51
N LYS A 13 -4.74 -37.67 -1.18
CA LYS A 13 -3.70 -38.39 -1.98
C LYS A 13 -3.99 -38.48 -3.49
N GLY A 14 -5.26 -38.41 -3.91
CA GLY A 14 -5.69 -38.43 -5.30
C GLY A 14 -5.85 -37.09 -6.04
N ASN A 15 -5.68 -35.92 -5.38
CA ASN A 15 -5.99 -34.60 -5.97
C ASN A 15 -4.82 -33.62 -6.04
N TRP A 16 -3.59 -34.13 -5.95
CA TRP A 16 -2.35 -33.34 -5.88
C TRP A 16 -2.23 -32.28 -6.98
N LYS A 17 -2.66 -32.58 -8.21
CA LYS A 17 -2.50 -31.66 -9.35
C LYS A 17 -3.31 -30.35 -9.23
N LYS A 18 -4.35 -30.30 -8.37
CA LYS A 18 -5.25 -29.14 -8.28
C LYS A 18 -4.68 -27.94 -7.54
N THR A 19 -3.66 -28.15 -6.70
CA THR A 19 -3.03 -27.10 -5.89
C THR A 19 -1.55 -26.91 -6.25
N GLU A 20 -1.12 -27.44 -7.40
CA GLU A 20 0.27 -27.44 -7.85
C GLU A 20 0.82 -26.03 -8.02
N LYS A 21 0.16 -25.18 -8.82
CA LYS A 21 0.55 -23.78 -9.05
C LYS A 21 0.68 -22.97 -7.76
N GLN A 22 -0.29 -23.09 -6.84
CA GLN A 22 -0.24 -22.36 -5.57
C GLN A 22 0.92 -22.83 -4.70
N ARG A 23 1.21 -24.13 -4.68
CA ARG A 23 2.34 -24.66 -3.90
C ARG A 23 3.67 -24.33 -4.55
N GLU A 24 3.75 -24.24 -5.87
CA GLU A 24 4.94 -23.72 -6.56
C GLU A 24 5.20 -22.27 -6.15
N GLU A 25 4.17 -21.42 -6.07
CA GLU A 25 4.32 -20.05 -5.57
C GLU A 25 4.78 -20.01 -4.10
N LEU A 26 4.21 -20.85 -3.23
CA LEU A 26 4.63 -20.96 -1.83
C LEU A 26 6.06 -21.51 -1.70
N ALA A 27 6.40 -22.55 -2.48
CA ALA A 27 7.72 -23.15 -2.50
C ALA A 27 8.76 -22.22 -3.11
N GLY A 28 8.36 -21.31 -4.01
CA GLY A 28 9.24 -20.29 -4.57
C GLY A 28 9.92 -19.44 -3.50
N ARG A 29 9.30 -19.26 -2.32
CA ARG A 29 9.93 -18.59 -1.17
C ARG A 29 11.20 -19.28 -0.68
N LEU A 30 11.30 -20.61 -0.85
CA LEU A 30 12.47 -21.37 -0.42
C LEU A 30 13.73 -20.98 -1.21
N ASN A 31 13.56 -20.50 -2.45
CA ASN A 31 14.66 -20.13 -3.33
C ASN A 31 15.30 -18.78 -2.97
N HIS A 32 14.69 -18.01 -2.07
CA HIS A 32 15.08 -16.64 -1.76
C HIS A 32 15.25 -16.45 -0.26
N MET A 33 16.38 -15.87 0.15
CA MET A 33 16.66 -15.59 1.56
C MET A 33 17.07 -14.12 1.74
N VAL A 34 16.56 -13.51 2.80
CA VAL A 34 17.01 -12.23 3.31
C VAL A 34 17.60 -12.43 4.69
N VAL A 35 18.74 -11.80 4.96
CA VAL A 35 19.33 -11.73 6.29
C VAL A 35 19.24 -10.28 6.76
N THR A 36 18.54 -10.03 7.85
CA THR A 36 18.39 -8.70 8.44
C THR A 36 19.32 -8.59 9.63
N ILE A 37 20.24 -7.62 9.58
CA ILE A 37 21.31 -7.46 10.56
C ILE A 37 21.18 -6.06 11.15
N ASP A 38 20.64 -5.98 12.36
CA ASP A 38 20.39 -4.73 13.06
C ASP A 38 20.35 -5.06 14.55
N GLU A 39 21.08 -4.32 15.39
CA GLU A 39 21.06 -4.52 16.83
C GLU A 39 19.72 -4.16 17.47
N GLU A 40 18.89 -3.34 16.80
CA GLU A 40 17.54 -3.01 17.23
C GLU A 40 16.56 -4.11 16.78
N PRO A 41 16.03 -4.94 17.71
CA PRO A 41 15.22 -6.09 17.35
C PRO A 41 13.96 -5.70 16.57
N GLU A 42 13.35 -4.57 16.90
CA GLU A 42 12.16 -4.04 16.22
C GLU A 42 12.44 -3.74 14.74
N PHE A 43 13.57 -3.10 14.41
CA PHE A 43 13.96 -2.84 13.02
C PHE A 43 14.30 -4.12 12.27
N SER A 44 15.04 -5.02 12.91
CA SER A 44 15.36 -6.32 12.31
C SER A 44 14.07 -7.10 12.00
N PHE A 45 13.10 -7.10 12.91
CA PHE A 45 11.79 -7.74 12.71
C PHE A 45 10.97 -7.05 11.62
N PHE A 46 10.96 -5.72 11.57
CA PHE A 46 10.28 -4.94 10.54
C PHE A 46 10.83 -5.25 9.14
N ASN A 47 12.15 -5.29 8.99
CA ASN A 47 12.80 -5.65 7.73
C ASN A 47 12.55 -7.11 7.36
N ALA A 48 12.62 -8.02 8.34
CA ALA A 48 12.42 -9.45 8.12
C ALA A 48 10.98 -9.76 7.69
N TYR A 49 9.99 -9.17 8.37
CA TYR A 49 8.59 -9.29 8.01
C TYR A 49 8.32 -8.69 6.61
N SER A 50 8.89 -7.53 6.30
CA SER A 50 8.75 -6.92 4.97
C SER A 50 9.27 -7.86 3.88
N ALA A 51 10.46 -8.42 4.07
CA ALA A 51 11.03 -9.41 3.15
C ALA A 51 10.13 -10.66 3.03
N TYR A 52 9.61 -11.14 4.16
CA TYR A 52 8.67 -12.25 4.21
C TYR A 52 7.40 -12.02 3.39
N LYS A 53 6.79 -10.84 3.56
CA LYS A 53 5.60 -10.41 2.80
C LYS A 53 5.83 -10.46 1.30
N PHE A 54 7.04 -10.14 0.83
CA PHE A 54 7.41 -10.21 -0.59
C PHE A 54 7.95 -11.57 -1.04
N GLY A 55 7.84 -12.59 -0.19
CA GLY A 55 8.12 -13.98 -0.56
C GLY A 55 9.57 -14.41 -0.39
N TYR A 56 10.32 -13.74 0.47
CA TYR A 56 11.63 -14.21 0.91
C TYR A 56 11.49 -14.98 2.22
N ARG A 57 12.35 -15.98 2.46
CA ARG A 57 12.63 -16.38 3.84
C ARG A 57 13.47 -15.29 4.48
N ALA A 58 13.21 -14.98 5.74
CA ALA A 58 13.99 -14.00 6.48
C ALA A 58 14.71 -14.67 7.65
N TRP A 59 15.97 -14.29 7.85
CA TRP A 59 16.75 -14.62 9.02
C TRP A 59 17.15 -13.32 9.72
N MET A 60 16.91 -13.24 11.02
CA MET A 60 17.28 -12.07 11.81
C MET A 60 18.60 -12.32 12.54
N VAL A 61 19.44 -11.29 12.58
CA VAL A 61 20.68 -11.25 13.34
C VAL A 61 20.65 -9.97 14.16
N THR A 62 20.47 -10.10 15.47
CA THR A 62 20.37 -8.97 16.41
C THR A 62 21.51 -8.93 17.41
N THR A 63 22.35 -9.97 17.43
CA THR A 63 23.49 -10.12 18.34
C THR A 63 24.74 -10.53 17.57
N TYR A 64 25.91 -10.27 18.16
CA TYR A 64 27.20 -10.65 17.62
C TYR A 64 27.40 -12.18 17.65
N ALA A 65 26.87 -12.87 18.66
CA ALA A 65 26.83 -14.32 18.72
C ALA A 65 26.08 -14.92 17.51
N GLU A 66 24.89 -14.40 17.18
CA GLU A 66 24.12 -14.81 15.99
C GLU A 66 24.82 -14.45 14.68
N PHE A 67 25.57 -13.35 14.69
CA PHE A 67 26.39 -12.95 13.56
C PHE A 67 27.55 -13.94 13.31
N GLY A 68 28.00 -14.68 14.32
CA GLY A 68 29.08 -15.68 14.23
C GLY A 68 30.36 -15.29 14.97
N GLY A 69 30.25 -14.44 16.00
CA GLY A 69 31.36 -13.85 16.73
C GLY A 69 31.97 -14.67 17.88
N SER A 70 31.38 -15.81 18.25
CA SER A 70 31.95 -16.68 19.29
C SER A 70 33.09 -17.53 18.72
N SER A 71 34.29 -17.37 19.28
CA SER A 71 35.56 -17.95 18.78
C SER A 71 35.72 -19.47 18.88
N GLU A 72 34.67 -20.22 19.26
CA GLU A 72 34.72 -21.69 19.28
C GLU A 72 34.46 -22.27 17.88
N SER A 73 35.56 -22.25 17.13
CA SER A 73 35.92 -22.77 15.80
C SER A 73 35.02 -23.63 14.89
N ASP A 74 33.80 -24.06 15.20
CA ASP A 74 33.04 -24.97 14.31
C ASP A 74 31.56 -24.62 14.04
N SER A 75 30.97 -23.64 14.72
CA SER A 75 29.61 -23.18 14.36
C SER A 75 29.70 -22.02 13.36
N LEU A 76 29.56 -22.34 12.07
CA LEU A 76 29.16 -21.30 11.10
C LEU A 76 27.86 -20.64 11.61
N PRO A 77 27.69 -19.32 11.44
CA PRO A 77 26.43 -18.68 11.77
C PRO A 77 25.29 -19.44 11.07
N LEU A 78 24.14 -19.60 11.73
CA LEU A 78 23.00 -20.37 11.20
C LEU A 78 22.57 -19.89 9.80
N TRP A 79 22.68 -18.59 9.56
CA TRP A 79 22.43 -17.96 8.26
C TRP A 79 23.58 -18.10 7.26
N ALA A 80 24.68 -18.79 7.60
CA ALA A 80 25.79 -19.20 6.75
C ALA A 80 25.93 -20.74 6.66
N TRP A 81 24.97 -21.49 7.23
CA TRP A 81 25.01 -22.95 7.27
C TRP A 81 24.94 -23.56 5.86
N GLN A 82 25.79 -24.58 5.67
CA GLN A 82 26.01 -25.30 4.42
C GLN A 82 25.10 -26.52 4.34
N GLY A 83 23.91 -26.38 3.75
CA GLY A 83 23.21 -27.53 3.19
C GLY A 83 23.97 -28.07 1.98
N GLU A 84 24.16 -29.38 1.88
CA GLU A 84 24.65 -30.02 0.65
C GLU A 84 23.54 -29.97 -0.42
N GLY A 85 23.39 -28.82 -1.05
CA GLY A 85 22.38 -28.58 -2.09
C GLY A 85 22.21 -27.08 -2.33
N LYS A 86 22.33 -26.64 -3.58
CA LYS A 86 22.05 -25.26 -4.02
C LYS A 86 20.52 -25.02 -4.03
N ASP A 87 19.88 -25.06 -2.86
CA ASP A 87 18.43 -24.85 -2.75
C ASP A 87 18.05 -23.35 -2.70
N ILE A 88 19.04 -22.45 -2.54
CA ILE A 88 18.84 -21.01 -2.49
C ILE A 88 19.52 -20.36 -3.70
N ASN A 89 18.74 -19.64 -4.49
CA ASN A 89 19.22 -18.95 -5.68
C ASN A 89 19.82 -17.58 -5.33
N LYS A 90 19.22 -16.89 -4.35
CA LYS A 90 19.54 -15.49 -4.04
C LYS A 90 19.51 -15.19 -2.54
N VAL A 91 20.54 -14.49 -2.07
CA VAL A 91 20.64 -13.93 -0.71
C VAL A 91 20.71 -12.40 -0.77
N VAL A 92 19.88 -11.73 0.03
CA VAL A 92 19.94 -10.27 0.25
C VAL A 92 20.22 -9.98 1.72
N ILE A 93 21.26 -9.23 2.01
CA ILE A 93 21.57 -8.73 3.34
C ILE A 93 21.00 -7.31 3.46
N LEU A 94 20.13 -7.10 4.43
CA LEU A 94 19.68 -5.77 4.86
C LEU A 94 20.36 -5.47 6.18
N ARG A 95 21.14 -4.39 6.28
CA ARG A 95 21.89 -4.06 7.49
C ARG A 95 21.87 -2.59 7.87
N ASP A 96 22.09 -2.28 9.14
CA ASP A 96 22.51 -0.93 9.53
C ASP A 96 23.99 -0.68 9.12
N VAL A 97 24.37 0.58 8.91
CA VAL A 97 25.77 0.99 8.69
C VAL A 97 26.57 0.78 9.96
N ASP A 98 26.02 1.20 11.10
CA ASP A 98 26.73 1.25 12.38
C ASP A 98 26.24 0.15 13.30
N LEU A 99 26.68 -1.08 13.05
CA LEU A 99 26.29 -2.23 13.87
C LEU A 99 26.94 -2.16 15.24
N ARG A 100 26.10 -2.02 16.28
CA ARG A 100 26.53 -1.92 17.68
C ARG A 100 25.92 -3.02 18.53
N PHE A 101 26.22 -4.27 18.17
CA PHE A 101 25.71 -5.43 18.89
C PHE A 101 25.91 -5.30 20.42
N PRO A 102 24.89 -5.61 21.23
CA PRO A 102 24.93 -5.41 22.68
C PRO A 102 25.84 -6.42 23.41
N ASP A 103 26.10 -7.57 22.79
CA ASP A 103 26.93 -8.67 23.29
C ASP A 103 28.36 -8.65 22.74
N LEU A 104 28.78 -7.54 22.11
CA LEU A 104 30.17 -7.33 21.71
C LEU A 104 31.05 -7.16 22.98
N PRO A 105 32.21 -7.83 23.08
CA PRO A 105 33.13 -7.64 24.21
C PRO A 105 33.58 -6.17 24.38
N ASP A 106 33.89 -5.76 25.62
CA ASP A 106 34.28 -4.37 25.92
C ASP A 106 35.60 -3.94 25.25
N ASP A 107 36.48 -4.87 24.90
CA ASP A 107 37.76 -4.65 24.19
C ASP A 107 37.65 -4.78 22.66
N ALA A 108 36.43 -4.83 22.12
CA ALA A 108 36.15 -5.15 20.72
C ALA A 108 36.17 -3.94 19.74
N ASP A 109 36.81 -2.83 20.09
CA ASP A 109 36.96 -1.67 19.19
C ASP A 109 37.51 -2.04 17.79
N PRO A 110 38.51 -2.94 17.66
CA PRO A 110 38.94 -3.43 16.34
C PRO A 110 37.84 -4.16 15.57
N ILE A 111 36.97 -4.90 16.26
CA ILE A 111 35.85 -5.63 15.65
C ILE A 111 34.80 -4.64 15.14
N ARG A 112 34.51 -3.57 15.89
CA ARG A 112 33.57 -2.51 15.46
C ARG A 112 33.99 -1.88 14.15
N GLU A 113 35.27 -1.57 13.98
CA GLU A 113 35.81 -1.03 12.72
C GLU A 113 35.68 -2.00 11.54
N HIS A 114 35.82 -3.30 11.82
CA HIS A 114 35.59 -4.35 10.83
C HIS A 114 34.09 -4.50 10.48
N LEU A 115 33.17 -4.35 11.44
CA LEU A 115 31.72 -4.46 11.17
C LEU A 115 31.19 -3.34 10.26
N LYS A 116 31.83 -2.17 10.27
CA LYS A 116 31.51 -1.05 9.35
C LYS A 116 31.70 -1.39 7.87
N SER A 117 32.32 -2.52 7.50
CA SER A 117 32.36 -2.97 6.11
C SER A 117 32.20 -4.44 5.89
N VAL A 118 31.35 -4.70 4.91
CA VAL A 118 31.08 -6.00 4.29
C VAL A 118 32.29 -6.62 3.59
N CYS A 119 33.40 -5.89 3.44
CA CYS A 119 34.65 -6.38 2.85
C CYS A 119 35.71 -6.70 3.92
N SER A 120 35.44 -6.40 5.19
CA SER A 120 36.39 -6.71 6.24
C SER A 120 36.54 -8.22 6.43
N PRO A 121 37.65 -8.69 7.04
CA PRO A 121 37.88 -10.11 7.29
C PRO A 121 36.71 -10.79 8.02
N VAL A 122 36.07 -10.08 8.94
CA VAL A 122 34.90 -10.54 9.71
C VAL A 122 33.74 -10.99 8.80
N TRP A 123 33.51 -10.29 7.68
CA TRP A 123 32.53 -10.68 6.66
C TRP A 123 33.13 -11.64 5.61
N ALA A 124 34.43 -11.54 5.34
CA ALA A 124 35.11 -12.40 4.38
C ALA A 124 35.13 -13.87 4.81
N PHE A 125 35.25 -14.17 6.12
CA PHE A 125 35.12 -15.53 6.64
C PHE A 125 33.75 -16.15 6.37
N GLN A 126 32.68 -15.33 6.35
CA GLN A 126 31.33 -15.75 5.98
C GLN A 126 31.16 -15.89 4.45
N LYS A 127 31.99 -15.20 3.65
CA LYS A 127 31.94 -15.17 2.17
C LYS A 127 32.85 -16.21 1.47
N ASN A 128 33.99 -16.55 2.08
CA ASN A 128 35.11 -17.25 1.41
C ASN A 128 35.42 -18.68 1.89
N LYS A 129 34.74 -19.26 2.88
CA LYS A 129 34.86 -20.71 3.14
C LYS A 129 34.02 -21.51 2.14
N GLN A 130 34.51 -21.64 0.90
CA GLN A 130 34.25 -22.64 -0.17
C GLN A 130 32.83 -23.16 -0.48
N LYS A 131 31.76 -22.74 0.19
CA LYS A 131 30.37 -23.03 -0.19
C LYS A 131 29.53 -21.79 0.10
N ARG A 132 29.39 -20.90 -0.90
CA ARG A 132 28.39 -19.82 -0.83
C ARG A 132 27.00 -20.46 -0.73
N MET A 133 26.12 -19.91 0.10
CA MET A 133 24.74 -20.42 0.21
C MET A 133 23.90 -20.21 -1.04
N ALA A 134 24.28 -19.24 -1.87
CA ALA A 134 23.58 -18.87 -3.08
C ALA A 134 24.56 -18.35 -4.12
N GLU A 135 24.16 -18.42 -5.39
CA GLU A 135 24.95 -17.92 -6.50
C GLU A 135 24.97 -16.38 -6.50
N GLU A 136 23.83 -15.76 -6.17
CA GLU A 136 23.69 -14.31 -6.12
C GLU A 136 23.62 -13.79 -4.67
N TRP A 137 24.48 -12.83 -4.34
CA TRP A 137 24.52 -12.14 -3.04
C TRP A 137 24.44 -10.63 -3.23
N ARG A 138 23.60 -9.97 -2.42
CA ARG A 138 23.47 -8.51 -2.41
C ARG A 138 23.48 -7.99 -0.99
N CYS A 139 24.17 -6.89 -0.74
CA CYS A 139 24.06 -6.15 0.51
C CYS A 139 23.38 -4.81 0.25
N ARG A 140 22.48 -4.41 1.15
CA ARG A 140 21.77 -3.13 1.16
C ARG A 140 21.77 -2.57 2.57
N VAL A 141 21.74 -1.25 2.65
CA VAL A 141 21.78 -0.53 3.93
C VAL A 141 20.40 0.03 4.27
N VAL A 142 20.01 -0.04 5.54
CA VAL A 142 18.88 0.70 6.10
C VAL A 142 19.41 1.44 7.33
N SER A 143 19.64 2.75 7.23
CA SER A 143 20.32 3.49 8.30
C SER A 143 19.90 4.96 8.39
N SER A 144 20.16 5.58 9.53
CA SER A 144 19.88 6.99 9.79
C SER A 144 20.94 7.94 9.21
N ASN A 145 22.13 7.44 8.85
CA ASN A 145 23.21 8.26 8.32
C ASN A 145 22.93 8.70 6.87
N GLU A 146 22.44 9.93 6.70
CA GLU A 146 21.99 10.47 5.42
C GLU A 146 23.11 10.78 4.43
N HIS A 147 24.33 11.02 4.93
CA HIS A 147 25.43 11.49 4.10
C HIS A 147 26.17 10.36 3.39
N VAL A 148 25.90 9.11 3.78
CA VAL A 148 26.58 7.93 3.24
C VAL A 148 25.66 7.05 2.40
N ILE A 149 24.36 7.36 2.32
CA ILE A 149 23.36 6.55 1.62
C ILE A 149 22.81 7.30 0.41
N GLU A 150 22.91 6.70 -0.77
CA GLU A 150 22.11 7.09 -1.93
C GLU A 150 20.78 6.31 -1.90
N GLU A 151 19.67 7.05 -1.88
CA GLU A 151 18.32 6.47 -1.84
C GLU A 151 17.95 5.92 -3.23
N ILE A 152 17.64 4.61 -3.29
CA ILE A 152 17.37 3.92 -4.56
C ILE A 152 15.89 4.04 -4.96
N ASP A 153 15.64 4.56 -6.18
CA ASP A 153 14.41 4.33 -6.98
C ASP A 153 14.69 3.51 -8.27
N CYS A 154 15.85 2.82 -8.37
CA CYS A 154 16.32 2.15 -9.59
C CYS A 154 15.86 0.68 -9.79
N PRO A 155 15.69 0.23 -11.05
CA PRO A 155 15.33 -1.15 -11.40
C PRO A 155 16.44 -2.17 -11.16
N SER A 156 16.00 -3.41 -11.06
CA SER A 156 16.62 -4.65 -10.57
C SER A 156 17.91 -5.18 -11.21
N GLU A 157 18.54 -4.44 -12.12
CA GLU A 157 19.51 -4.98 -13.10
C GLU A 157 20.96 -5.13 -12.60
N TRP A 158 21.25 -4.82 -11.35
CA TRP A 158 22.60 -5.04 -10.81
C TRP A 158 22.78 -6.48 -10.35
N THR A 159 23.24 -7.32 -11.29
CA THR A 159 23.68 -8.68 -11.07
C THR A 159 25.19 -8.77 -11.31
N ASN A 160 25.85 -9.48 -10.40
CA ASN A 160 27.17 -10.08 -10.53
C ASN A 160 28.42 -9.19 -10.42
N GLU A 161 29.34 -9.71 -9.62
CA GLU A 161 30.79 -9.59 -9.66
C GLU A 161 31.40 -8.20 -9.96
N GLY A 162 31.94 -7.58 -8.91
CA GLY A 162 33.09 -6.68 -9.07
C GLY A 162 32.79 -5.19 -9.08
N GLN A 163 31.56 -4.73 -8.87
CA GLN A 163 31.27 -3.29 -8.78
C GLN A 163 30.59 -2.88 -7.47
N CYS A 164 31.27 -1.95 -6.81
CA CYS A 164 31.04 -1.27 -5.53
C CYS A 164 31.09 -2.12 -4.25
N GLN A 165 32.29 -2.21 -3.66
CA GLN A 165 32.60 -2.86 -2.38
C GLN A 165 33.57 -1.94 -1.57
N ARG A 166 32.99 -1.09 -0.70
CA ARG A 166 33.57 -0.09 0.25
C ARG A 166 34.52 0.98 -0.34
N GLY A 167 34.07 2.23 -0.42
CA GLY A 167 34.95 3.41 -0.63
C GLY A 167 35.04 4.00 -2.04
N GLU A 168 34.13 3.67 -2.96
CA GLU A 168 34.08 4.33 -4.27
C GLU A 168 32.77 5.07 -4.50
N LYS A 169 32.88 6.31 -4.98
CA LYS A 169 31.80 7.12 -5.53
C LYS A 169 30.94 6.26 -6.45
N CYS A 170 29.62 6.29 -6.29
CA CYS A 170 28.67 5.56 -7.12
C CYS A 170 28.83 5.96 -8.61
N GLN A 171 29.69 5.30 -9.39
CA GLN A 171 29.79 5.60 -10.83
C GLN A 171 28.65 4.90 -11.57
N TYR A 172 27.51 5.57 -11.62
CA TYR A 172 26.42 5.24 -12.51
C TYR A 172 26.93 5.14 -13.96
N ILE A 173 26.93 3.94 -14.54
CA ILE A 173 27.18 3.69 -15.97
C ILE A 173 25.97 4.20 -16.76
N GLY A 174 25.89 5.52 -16.89
CA GLY A 174 24.81 6.21 -17.60
C GLY A 174 24.88 7.74 -17.47
N HIS A 175 25.62 8.26 -16.50
CA HIS A 175 25.95 9.68 -16.36
C HIS A 175 27.45 9.80 -16.14
N LYS A 176 28.20 9.80 -17.24
CA LYS A 176 29.68 9.85 -17.28
C LYS A 176 30.33 11.11 -16.65
N GLU A 177 29.62 11.98 -15.94
CA GLU A 177 30.14 13.29 -15.55
C GLU A 177 29.78 13.80 -14.14
N LYS A 178 29.18 12.98 -13.26
CA LYS A 178 29.01 13.40 -11.86
C LYS A 178 29.82 12.51 -10.93
N GLU A 179 30.75 13.12 -10.20
CA GLU A 179 31.27 12.55 -8.97
C GLU A 179 30.11 12.43 -7.97
N PHE A 180 29.83 11.23 -7.46
CA PHE A 180 28.79 11.02 -6.46
C PHE A 180 29.42 10.91 -5.07
N ASP A 181 28.87 11.60 -4.06
CA ASP A 181 29.44 11.68 -2.71
C ASP A 181 28.97 10.56 -1.75
N TYR A 182 28.25 9.53 -2.23
CA TYR A 182 27.62 8.51 -1.38
C TYR A 182 28.40 7.17 -1.35
N GLU A 183 28.41 6.50 -0.19
CA GLU A 183 29.17 5.25 0.05
C GLU A 183 28.33 3.96 -0.08
N TYR A 184 27.02 4.02 0.20
CA TYR A 184 26.11 2.88 0.28
C TYR A 184 24.82 3.09 -0.50
N LEU A 185 24.24 1.97 -0.93
CA LEU A 185 22.91 1.91 -1.54
C LEU A 185 21.90 1.38 -0.53
N GLY A 186 20.80 2.10 -0.33
CA GLY A 186 19.92 1.78 0.77
C GLY A 186 18.66 2.61 0.91
N LEU A 187 18.09 2.54 2.11
CA LEU A 187 17.01 3.38 2.59
C LEU A 187 17.44 4.15 3.82
N ARG A 188 16.94 5.37 3.92
CA ARG A 188 17.13 6.23 5.08
C ARG A 188 16.08 5.91 6.15
N LYS A 189 16.51 5.84 7.42
CA LYS A 189 15.63 5.88 8.61
C LYS A 189 15.22 7.36 8.87
N PRO A 190 13.95 7.66 9.18
CA PRO A 190 12.83 6.73 9.31
C PRO A 190 12.30 6.24 7.94
N VAL A 191 11.95 4.96 7.86
CA VAL A 191 11.48 4.31 6.63
C VAL A 191 10.00 4.61 6.38
N GLY A 192 9.58 4.81 5.13
CA GLY A 192 8.20 5.21 4.82
C GLY A 192 7.11 4.22 5.27
N THR A 193 7.17 2.98 4.78
CA THR A 193 6.25 1.87 5.12
C THR A 193 6.96 0.55 4.86
N LEU A 194 6.34 -0.59 5.22
CA LEU A 194 6.85 -1.93 4.90
C LEU A 194 7.08 -2.12 3.37
N TYR A 195 6.33 -1.39 2.54
CA TYR A 195 6.44 -1.44 1.08
C TYR A 195 7.71 -0.79 0.55
N ARG A 196 8.35 0.11 1.30
CA ARG A 196 9.61 0.73 0.87
C ARG A 196 10.74 -0.29 0.83
N ILE A 197 10.77 -1.26 1.77
CA ILE A 197 11.76 -2.35 1.77
C ILE A 197 11.71 -3.17 0.47
N LYS A 198 10.54 -3.26 -0.18
CA LYS A 198 10.38 -3.96 -1.46
C LYS A 198 11.38 -3.47 -2.52
N SER A 199 11.73 -2.19 -2.56
CA SER A 199 12.69 -1.66 -3.54
C SER A 199 14.12 -2.15 -3.31
N LEU A 200 14.46 -2.56 -2.09
CA LEU A 200 15.73 -3.18 -1.77
C LEU A 200 15.78 -4.66 -2.14
N LEU A 201 14.62 -5.28 -2.32
CA LEU A 201 14.46 -6.67 -2.76
C LEU A 201 14.39 -6.71 -4.29
N ASN A 202 14.96 -7.76 -4.89
CA ASN A 202 14.87 -7.89 -6.34
C ASN A 202 13.64 -8.71 -6.74
N THR A 203 12.89 -8.19 -7.71
CA THR A 203 12.14 -8.98 -8.72
C THR A 203 11.20 -10.07 -8.19
N ILE A 204 10.29 -9.70 -7.31
CA ILE A 204 9.03 -10.45 -7.16
C ILE A 204 7.88 -9.44 -7.29
N GLU A 205 7.02 -9.65 -8.28
CA GLU A 205 5.84 -8.80 -8.49
C GLU A 205 4.79 -9.09 -7.41
N GLY A 206 4.41 -8.03 -6.69
CA GLY A 206 3.38 -8.08 -5.65
C GLY A 206 3.83 -8.77 -4.36
N SER A 207 2.97 -8.73 -3.33
CA SER A 207 3.15 -9.55 -2.14
C SER A 207 2.92 -11.03 -2.45
N MET A 208 3.35 -11.88 -1.55
CA MET A 208 3.06 -13.30 -1.60
C MET A 208 1.55 -13.59 -1.62
N LEU A 209 0.75 -12.85 -0.86
CA LEU A 209 -0.71 -13.05 -0.85
C LEU A 209 -1.32 -12.74 -2.23
N SER A 210 -0.78 -11.71 -2.91
CA SER A 210 -1.21 -11.32 -4.25
C SER A 210 -0.79 -12.26 -5.38
N ARG A 211 -0.06 -13.34 -5.09
CA ARG A 211 0.37 -14.35 -6.07
C ARG A 211 -0.37 -15.68 -5.94
N ILE A 212 -1.05 -15.93 -4.83
CA ILE A 212 -1.77 -17.18 -4.59
C ILE A 212 -3.11 -17.16 -5.31
N SER A 213 -3.24 -17.94 -6.38
CA SER A 213 -4.51 -18.12 -7.10
C SER A 213 -5.50 -19.01 -6.34
N THR A 214 -6.80 -18.86 -6.61
CA THR A 214 -7.82 -19.76 -6.02
C THR A 214 -7.78 -21.18 -6.58
N VAL A 215 -8.21 -22.14 -5.74
CA VAL A 215 -8.46 -23.51 -6.17
C VAL A 215 -9.89 -23.60 -6.71
N SER A 216 -10.06 -24.17 -7.91
CA SER A 216 -11.38 -24.35 -8.53
C SER A 216 -12.32 -25.19 -7.66
N GLU A 217 -13.50 -24.64 -7.31
CA GLU A 217 -14.55 -25.28 -6.50
C GLU A 217 -15.20 -26.51 -7.18
N ARG A 218 -14.85 -26.88 -8.42
CA ARG A 218 -15.54 -27.92 -9.22
C ARG A 218 -15.30 -29.38 -8.79
N ALA A 219 -14.88 -29.66 -7.56
CA ALA A 219 -14.67 -31.04 -7.12
C ALA A 219 -15.89 -31.61 -6.39
N THR A 220 -16.73 -32.33 -7.13
CA THR A 220 -17.61 -33.37 -6.58
C THR A 220 -16.74 -34.41 -5.84
N GLY A 221 -16.87 -34.48 -4.51
CA GLY A 221 -16.41 -35.61 -3.70
C GLY A 221 -15.07 -35.44 -2.99
N GLY A 222 -15.12 -35.44 -1.65
CA GLY A 222 -13.97 -35.67 -0.76
C GLY A 222 -13.69 -34.55 0.23
N HIS A 223 -14.59 -34.34 1.20
CA HIS A 223 -14.57 -33.22 2.16
C HIS A 223 -13.55 -33.33 3.31
N GLY A 224 -12.50 -34.16 3.23
CA GLY A 224 -11.62 -34.42 4.38
C GLY A 224 -10.57 -33.35 4.68
N ALA A 225 -9.80 -32.93 3.67
CA ALA A 225 -8.67 -32.00 3.83
C ALA A 225 -9.02 -30.50 4.05
N PRO A 226 -10.16 -29.95 3.54
CA PRO A 226 -10.48 -28.52 3.72
C PRO A 226 -10.72 -28.12 5.18
N TYR A 227 -11.27 -29.01 6.02
CA TYR A 227 -11.66 -28.67 7.39
C TYR A 227 -10.46 -28.52 8.34
N SER A 228 -9.41 -29.32 8.18
CA SER A 228 -8.21 -29.19 9.02
C SER A 228 -7.47 -27.88 8.73
N ASN A 229 -7.33 -27.49 7.46
CA ASN A 229 -6.72 -26.21 7.11
C ASN A 229 -7.55 -25.03 7.58
N LEU A 230 -8.88 -25.14 7.46
CA LEU A 230 -9.77 -24.11 7.96
C LEU A 230 -9.60 -23.95 9.48
N ALA A 231 -9.60 -25.05 10.24
CA ALA A 231 -9.40 -25.01 11.69
C ALA A 231 -8.03 -24.45 12.09
N MET A 232 -6.96 -24.80 11.36
CA MET A 232 -5.63 -24.22 11.57
C MET A 232 -5.61 -22.73 11.25
N ALA A 233 -6.19 -22.31 10.12
CA ALA A 233 -6.30 -20.92 9.73
C ALA A 233 -7.09 -20.10 10.76
N GLU A 234 -8.22 -20.61 11.26
CA GLU A 234 -9.02 -19.98 12.31
C GLU A 234 -8.23 -19.85 13.63
N SER A 235 -7.44 -20.86 14.00
CA SER A 235 -6.56 -20.81 15.18
C SER A 235 -5.49 -19.73 15.02
N LEU A 236 -4.83 -19.66 13.86
CA LEU A 236 -3.84 -18.62 13.55
C LEU A 236 -4.46 -17.22 13.55
N LEU A 237 -5.68 -17.05 13.00
CA LEU A 237 -6.39 -15.78 13.03
C LEU A 237 -6.78 -15.36 14.44
N ARG A 238 -7.19 -16.32 15.28
CA ARG A 238 -7.49 -16.05 16.69
C ARG A 238 -6.25 -15.58 17.44
N GLN A 239 -5.10 -16.20 17.21
CA GLN A 239 -3.82 -15.78 17.79
C GLN A 239 -3.40 -14.40 17.26
N SER A 240 -3.50 -14.19 15.94
CA SER A 240 -3.22 -12.90 15.29
C SER A 240 -4.00 -11.74 15.88
N LYS A 241 -5.28 -11.95 16.24
CA LYS A 241 -6.11 -10.93 16.91
C LYS A 241 -5.67 -10.61 18.34
N GLY A 242 -4.98 -11.54 19.00
CA GLY A 242 -4.41 -11.33 20.33
C GLY A 242 -3.03 -10.67 20.32
N CYS A 243 -2.39 -10.57 19.15
CA CYS A 243 -1.10 -9.92 19.00
C CYS A 243 -1.31 -8.40 18.82
N SER A 244 -1.11 -7.61 19.88
CA SER A 244 -1.27 -6.15 19.83
C SER A 244 -0.39 -5.47 20.86
N GLY A 245 -0.18 -4.15 20.72
CA GLY A 245 0.43 -3.31 21.76
C GLY A 245 1.94 -3.12 21.64
N SER A 246 2.62 -3.79 20.72
CA SER A 246 3.99 -3.46 20.31
C SER A 246 4.17 -3.69 18.82
N PRO A 247 5.13 -3.00 18.16
CA PRO A 247 5.41 -3.21 16.75
C PRO A 247 5.69 -4.67 16.42
N VAL A 248 6.53 -5.33 17.23
CA VAL A 248 6.88 -6.75 17.03
C VAL A 248 5.66 -7.65 17.21
N ALA A 249 4.83 -7.43 18.24
CA ALA A 249 3.61 -8.20 18.41
C ALA A 249 2.68 -8.03 17.21
N SER A 250 2.45 -6.81 16.75
CA SER A 250 1.62 -6.56 15.57
C SER A 250 2.21 -7.20 14.30
N LEU A 251 3.53 -7.17 14.08
CA LEU A 251 4.16 -7.89 12.96
C LEU A 251 4.02 -9.42 13.06
N VAL A 252 4.12 -10.00 14.26
CA VAL A 252 3.80 -11.42 14.50
C VAL A 252 2.34 -11.69 14.17
N GLY A 253 1.42 -10.81 14.59
CA GLY A 253 0.00 -10.91 14.25
C GLY A 253 -0.23 -10.89 12.74
N ALA A 254 0.47 -10.00 12.02
CA ALA A 254 0.42 -9.89 10.57
C ALA A 254 0.97 -11.14 9.88
N PHE A 255 2.06 -11.72 10.41
CA PHE A 255 2.63 -12.98 9.95
C PHE A 255 1.64 -14.14 10.08
N LEU A 256 1.05 -14.32 11.27
CA LEU A 256 0.07 -15.38 11.53
C LEU A 256 -1.16 -15.27 10.61
N ALA A 257 -1.67 -14.06 10.39
CA ALA A 257 -2.79 -13.84 9.47
C ALA A 257 -2.40 -14.11 7.99
N SER A 258 -1.18 -13.73 7.59
CA SER A 258 -0.65 -14.03 6.25
C SER A 258 -0.52 -15.54 6.03
N GLU A 259 -0.06 -16.29 7.04
CA GLU A 259 0.01 -17.75 6.97
C GLU A 259 -1.38 -18.40 6.96
N ALA A 260 -2.33 -17.88 7.73
CA ALA A 260 -3.72 -18.32 7.66
C ALA A 260 -4.27 -18.15 6.23
N TYR A 261 -4.02 -17.01 5.58
CA TYR A 261 -4.40 -16.80 4.19
C TYR A 261 -3.76 -17.83 3.25
N CYS A 262 -2.45 -18.09 3.42
CA CYS A 262 -1.71 -19.05 2.61
C CYS A 262 -2.21 -20.50 2.81
N LEU A 263 -2.58 -20.88 4.03
CA LEU A 263 -3.13 -22.21 4.34
C LEU A 263 -4.48 -22.48 3.67
N LEU A 264 -5.27 -21.42 3.43
CA LEU A 264 -6.60 -21.55 2.84
C LEU A 264 -6.55 -21.82 1.33
N LEU A 265 -5.48 -21.42 0.62
CA LEU A 265 -5.35 -21.52 -0.85
C LEU A 265 -6.60 -21.03 -1.62
N GLY A 266 -7.33 -20.06 -1.09
CA GLY A 266 -8.58 -19.58 -1.68
C GLY A 266 -9.78 -20.55 -1.61
N MET A 267 -9.71 -21.63 -0.82
CA MET A 267 -10.82 -22.59 -0.63
C MET A 267 -11.97 -22.01 0.21
N SER A 268 -11.66 -21.20 1.23
CA SER A 268 -12.66 -20.44 2.00
C SER A 268 -12.50 -18.95 1.74
N LYS A 269 -13.28 -18.40 0.81
CA LYS A 269 -13.18 -16.99 0.42
C LYS A 269 -13.49 -16.03 1.57
N THR A 270 -14.45 -16.36 2.43
CA THR A 270 -14.82 -15.53 3.58
C THR A 270 -13.69 -15.47 4.61
N THR A 271 -13.13 -16.62 4.99
CA THR A 271 -12.00 -16.68 5.93
C THR A 271 -10.73 -16.08 5.32
N ALA A 272 -10.53 -16.20 4.00
CA ALA A 272 -9.42 -15.56 3.31
C ALA A 272 -9.55 -14.02 3.29
N LEU A 273 -10.76 -13.47 3.13
CA LEU A 273 -10.99 -12.03 3.27
C LEU A 273 -10.70 -11.54 4.69
N GLU A 274 -11.13 -12.29 5.70
CA GLU A 274 -10.83 -11.98 7.11
C GLU A 274 -9.32 -12.02 7.38
N ALA A 275 -8.62 -13.03 6.87
CA ALA A 275 -7.17 -13.15 7.00
C ALA A 275 -6.42 -12.00 6.30
N LEU A 276 -6.84 -11.64 5.09
CA LEU A 276 -6.26 -10.52 4.34
C LEU A 276 -6.48 -9.18 5.08
N GLN A 277 -7.69 -8.96 5.60
CA GLN A 277 -8.00 -7.78 6.41
C GLN A 277 -7.14 -7.73 7.68
N GLN A 278 -7.08 -8.84 8.42
CA GLN A 278 -6.33 -8.92 9.67
C GLN A 278 -4.82 -8.74 9.44
N ALA A 279 -4.25 -9.31 8.37
CA ALA A 279 -2.85 -9.13 8.03
C ALA A 279 -2.52 -7.65 7.80
N HIS A 280 -3.27 -6.97 6.94
CA HIS A 280 -3.03 -5.55 6.64
C HIS A 280 -3.35 -4.60 7.81
N LYS A 281 -4.31 -4.97 8.67
CA LYS A 281 -4.60 -4.25 9.91
C LYS A 281 -3.38 -4.28 10.83
N GLN A 282 -2.86 -5.47 11.09
CA GLN A 282 -1.71 -5.67 11.95
C GLN A 282 -0.42 -5.05 11.39
N GLU A 283 -0.23 -5.10 10.07
CA GLU A 283 0.84 -4.35 9.39
C GLU A 283 0.77 -2.86 9.67
N ALA A 284 -0.42 -2.25 9.57
CA ALA A 284 -0.56 -0.82 9.83
C ALA A 284 -0.42 -0.48 11.32
N GLU A 285 -0.92 -1.31 12.23
CA GLU A 285 -0.69 -1.14 13.67
C GLU A 285 0.81 -1.18 14.02
N ALA A 286 1.57 -2.07 13.37
CA ALA A 286 3.02 -2.09 13.50
C ALA A 286 3.67 -0.82 12.94
N GLU A 287 3.27 -0.37 11.74
CA GLU A 287 3.83 0.82 11.11
C GLU A 287 3.59 2.09 11.94
N ILE A 288 2.39 2.27 12.51
CA ILE A 288 2.06 3.46 13.30
C ILE A 288 2.72 3.48 14.69
N SER A 289 2.98 2.31 15.27
CA SER A 289 3.57 2.20 16.61
C SER A 289 5.09 2.19 16.58
N PHE A 290 5.68 2.01 15.39
CA PHE A 290 7.12 1.91 15.23
C PHE A 290 7.75 3.28 14.98
N VAL A 291 8.58 3.73 15.93
CA VAL A 291 9.31 5.02 15.86
C VAL A 291 10.22 5.11 14.63
N GLY A 292 10.65 3.96 14.11
CA GLY A 292 11.44 3.86 12.90
C GLY A 292 10.72 4.19 11.60
N VAL A 293 9.40 4.41 11.63
CA VAL A 293 8.57 4.69 10.45
C VAL A 293 8.34 6.19 10.28
N ALA A 294 8.36 6.66 9.04
CA ALA A 294 8.16 8.06 8.73
C ALA A 294 6.73 8.51 9.08
N HIS A 295 6.61 9.72 9.62
CA HIS A 295 5.32 10.31 9.98
C HIS A 295 4.37 10.45 8.77
N GLU A 296 4.90 10.65 7.55
CA GLU A 296 4.09 10.70 6.33
C GLU A 296 3.89 9.28 5.74
N MET A 297 2.82 8.61 6.17
CA MET A 297 2.41 7.34 5.60
C MET A 297 1.54 7.52 4.35
N ARG A 298 1.89 6.83 3.27
CA ARG A 298 1.10 6.78 2.03
C ARG A 298 0.38 5.44 1.92
N ILE A 299 -0.93 5.49 1.65
CA ILE A 299 -1.76 4.27 1.56
C ILE A 299 -1.74 3.59 0.19
N HIS A 300 -1.03 4.16 -0.79
CA HIS A 300 -1.09 3.73 -2.20
C HIS A 300 -0.56 2.31 -2.39
N ASP A 301 0.61 1.99 -1.85
CA ASP A 301 1.19 0.65 -2.01
C ASP A 301 0.33 -0.43 -1.36
N ARG A 302 -0.21 -0.14 -0.16
CA ARG A 302 -1.17 -1.01 0.54
C ARG A 302 -2.46 -1.21 -0.26
N LYS A 303 -2.94 -0.15 -0.92
CA LYS A 303 -4.13 -0.21 -1.77
C LYS A 303 -3.90 -1.08 -3.00
N ASP A 304 -2.74 -0.98 -3.61
CA ASP A 304 -2.40 -1.75 -4.80
C ASP A 304 -2.19 -3.23 -4.42
N ASP A 305 -1.55 -3.50 -3.28
CA ASP A 305 -1.34 -4.85 -2.77
C ASP A 305 -2.64 -5.58 -2.39
N ILE A 306 -3.53 -4.93 -1.64
CA ILE A 306 -4.84 -5.51 -1.31
C ILE A 306 -5.70 -5.68 -2.56
N GLY A 307 -5.59 -4.75 -3.52
CA GLY A 307 -6.27 -4.83 -4.82
C GLY A 307 -5.82 -6.07 -5.59
N ALA A 308 -4.52 -6.26 -5.74
CA ALA A 308 -3.93 -7.42 -6.41
C ALA A 308 -4.30 -8.73 -5.71
N SER A 309 -4.29 -8.77 -4.38
CA SER A 309 -4.70 -9.94 -3.59
C SER A 309 -6.19 -10.28 -3.77
N LEU A 310 -7.07 -9.29 -3.82
CA LEU A 310 -8.49 -9.49 -4.12
C LEU A 310 -8.71 -9.91 -5.57
N ASP A 311 -7.92 -9.40 -6.49
CA ASP A 311 -7.99 -9.78 -7.89
C ASP A 311 -7.62 -11.24 -8.09
N LYS A 312 -6.57 -11.74 -7.43
CA LYS A 312 -6.23 -13.16 -7.41
C LYS A 312 -7.24 -14.04 -6.67
N LEU A 313 -7.77 -13.59 -5.52
CA LEU A 313 -8.77 -14.35 -4.75
C LEU A 313 -10.11 -14.53 -5.50
N TYR A 314 -10.37 -13.71 -6.50
CA TYR A 314 -11.58 -13.81 -7.32
C TYR A 314 -11.27 -13.96 -8.81
N GLU A 315 -10.03 -14.32 -9.16
CA GLU A 315 -9.64 -14.66 -10.51
C GLU A 315 -10.38 -15.93 -10.91
N GLU A 316 -10.99 -15.93 -12.10
CA GLU A 316 -11.64 -17.13 -12.63
C GLU A 316 -10.53 -18.12 -13.02
N PRO A 317 -10.61 -19.39 -12.60
CA PRO A 317 -9.59 -20.37 -12.94
C PRO A 317 -9.53 -20.51 -14.46
N ASP A 318 -8.31 -20.50 -15.02
CA ASP A 318 -8.04 -20.73 -16.43
C ASP A 318 -8.82 -21.97 -16.89
N THR A 319 -9.96 -21.75 -17.54
CA THR A 319 -10.67 -22.84 -18.17
C THR A 319 -9.88 -23.15 -19.41
N GLU A 320 -9.36 -24.39 -19.50
CA GLU A 320 -8.81 -24.93 -20.73
C GLU A 320 -9.73 -24.50 -21.89
N LYS A 321 -9.13 -23.78 -22.85
CA LYS A 321 -9.80 -23.19 -24.01
C LYS A 321 -10.81 -24.20 -24.58
N GLY A 322 -12.10 -23.95 -24.41
CA GLY A 322 -13.18 -24.69 -25.07
C GLY A 322 -14.16 -25.47 -24.19
N LYS A 323 -14.04 -25.48 -22.85
CA LYS A 323 -15.05 -26.11 -21.95
C LYS A 323 -15.55 -25.18 -20.85
N THR A 324 -16.15 -24.05 -21.23
CA THR A 324 -16.95 -23.25 -20.29
C THR A 324 -18.40 -23.73 -20.34
N PRO A 325 -18.97 -24.25 -19.23
CA PRO A 325 -20.42 -24.37 -19.09
C PRO A 325 -21.06 -22.97 -19.14
N PRO A 326 -22.27 -22.84 -19.70
CA PRO A 326 -22.92 -21.55 -19.95
C PRO A 326 -23.22 -20.73 -18.68
N ASP A 327 -23.23 -21.33 -17.48
CA ASP A 327 -23.61 -20.65 -16.24
C ASP A 327 -22.56 -19.68 -15.67
N ILE A 328 -21.27 -19.85 -15.98
CA ILE A 328 -20.20 -18.99 -15.41
C ILE A 328 -19.94 -17.74 -16.26
N GLN A 329 -20.37 -17.73 -17.53
CA GLN A 329 -20.29 -16.55 -18.39
C GLN A 329 -21.46 -15.56 -18.18
N THR A 330 -22.25 -15.74 -17.12
CA THR A 330 -23.37 -14.84 -16.83
C THR A 330 -22.86 -13.52 -16.26
N SER A 331 -23.39 -12.40 -16.77
CA SER A 331 -23.13 -11.06 -16.25
C SER A 331 -23.26 -10.96 -14.73
N ASP A 332 -24.11 -11.80 -14.15
CA ASP A 332 -24.50 -11.79 -12.75
C ASP A 332 -23.37 -12.23 -11.80
N HIS A 333 -22.55 -13.22 -12.19
CA HIS A 333 -21.40 -13.63 -11.38
C HIS A 333 -20.37 -12.50 -11.27
N ARG A 334 -20.04 -11.86 -12.40
CA ARG A 334 -19.12 -10.72 -12.45
C ARG A 334 -19.64 -9.54 -11.62
N ILE A 335 -20.95 -9.26 -11.68
CA ILE A 335 -21.60 -8.23 -10.87
C ILE A 335 -21.49 -8.57 -9.37
N ARG A 336 -21.75 -9.82 -8.98
CA ARG A 336 -21.67 -10.27 -7.58
C ARG A 336 -20.26 -10.13 -7.02
N THR A 337 -19.25 -10.60 -7.76
CA THR A 337 -17.84 -10.48 -7.37
C THR A 337 -17.39 -9.03 -7.23
N SER A 338 -17.76 -8.17 -8.19
CA SER A 338 -17.47 -6.75 -8.10
C SER A 338 -18.14 -6.10 -6.89
N ASN A 339 -19.35 -6.52 -6.52
CA ASN A 339 -20.05 -6.01 -5.35
C ASN A 339 -19.37 -6.44 -4.04
N ILE A 340 -18.94 -7.70 -3.93
CA ILE A 340 -18.23 -8.21 -2.76
C ILE A 340 -16.92 -7.45 -2.54
N LYS A 341 -16.08 -7.33 -3.58
CA LYS A 341 -14.83 -6.55 -3.51
C LYS A 341 -15.08 -5.11 -3.05
N ARG A 342 -16.13 -4.48 -3.57
CA ARG A 342 -16.50 -3.10 -3.21
C ARG A 342 -16.93 -2.98 -1.74
N ILE A 343 -17.76 -3.90 -1.24
CA ILE A 343 -18.23 -3.91 0.16
C ILE A 343 -17.03 -4.13 1.09
N PHE A 344 -16.23 -5.16 0.81
CA PHE A 344 -15.03 -5.48 1.58
C PHE A 344 -14.07 -4.29 1.64
N LEU A 345 -13.69 -3.71 0.51
CA LEU A 345 -12.78 -2.56 0.47
C LEU A 345 -13.38 -1.34 1.19
N SER A 346 -14.69 -1.11 1.09
CA SER A 346 -15.34 -0.01 1.80
C SER A 346 -15.20 -0.17 3.32
N GLN A 347 -15.42 -1.37 3.84
CA GLN A 347 -15.29 -1.68 5.26
C GLN A 347 -13.83 -1.63 5.70
N PHE A 348 -12.93 -2.30 4.95
CA PHE A 348 -11.49 -2.30 5.19
C PHE A 348 -10.95 -0.87 5.36
N TRP A 349 -11.22 0.03 4.41
CA TRP A 349 -10.73 1.40 4.50
C TRP A 349 -11.39 2.22 5.61
N ALA A 350 -12.61 1.87 6.03
CA ALA A 350 -13.26 2.51 7.17
C ALA A 350 -12.56 2.14 8.49
N GLU A 351 -12.12 0.89 8.62
CA GLU A 351 -11.34 0.41 9.77
C GLU A 351 -9.91 0.96 9.76
N MET A 352 -9.23 0.92 8.62
CA MET A 352 -7.89 1.51 8.47
C MET A 352 -7.83 2.99 8.82
N ARG A 353 -8.90 3.74 8.50
CA ARG A 353 -9.03 5.15 8.91
C ARG A 353 -8.95 5.32 10.42
N VAL A 354 -9.51 4.41 11.21
CA VAL A 354 -9.47 4.48 12.68
C VAL A 354 -8.04 4.25 13.15
N ILE A 355 -7.38 3.20 12.66
CA ILE A 355 -6.00 2.85 13.01
C ILE A 355 -5.04 4.00 12.68
N TYR A 356 -5.08 4.53 11.46
CA TYR A 356 -4.23 5.66 11.08
C TYR A 356 -4.51 6.92 11.89
N ARG A 357 -5.74 7.10 12.36
CA ARG A 357 -6.10 8.24 13.22
C ARG A 357 -5.57 8.07 14.63
N GLU A 358 -5.58 6.85 15.17
CA GLU A 358 -5.02 6.52 16.48
C GLU A 358 -3.51 6.74 16.52
N GLY A 359 -2.81 6.41 15.43
CA GLY A 359 -1.39 6.70 15.25
C GLY A 359 -1.06 8.12 14.81
N GLU A 360 -2.01 9.06 14.87
CA GLU A 360 -1.83 10.48 14.45
C GLU A 360 -1.41 10.69 12.97
N HIS A 361 -1.48 9.66 12.12
CA HIS A 361 -1.23 9.72 10.69
C HIS A 361 -2.47 10.21 9.91
N PHE A 362 -2.85 11.47 10.15
CA PHE A 362 -4.09 12.05 9.62
C PHE A 362 -4.19 12.05 8.09
N SER A 363 -3.08 12.24 7.37
CA SER A 363 -3.06 12.19 5.90
C SER A 363 -3.47 10.81 5.37
N ALA A 364 -2.94 9.75 5.99
CA ALA A 364 -3.30 8.38 5.67
C ALA A 364 -4.76 8.07 6.05
N ALA A 365 -5.21 8.54 7.21
CA ALA A 365 -6.59 8.41 7.65
C ALA A 365 -7.59 9.10 6.70
N GLU A 366 -7.27 10.30 6.22
CA GLU A 366 -8.10 11.04 5.26
C GLU A 366 -8.14 10.35 3.88
N ALA A 367 -7.00 9.85 3.42
CA ALA A 367 -6.93 9.05 2.19
C ALA A 367 -7.77 7.77 2.32
N ALA A 368 -7.69 7.07 3.44
CA ALA A 368 -8.51 5.88 3.73
C ALA A 368 -10.01 6.23 3.77
N ASN A 369 -10.37 7.36 4.38
CA ASN A 369 -11.75 7.85 4.40
C ASN A 369 -12.28 8.08 2.98
N ILE A 370 -11.49 8.71 2.09
CA ILE A 370 -11.85 8.88 0.68
C ILE A 370 -12.06 7.52 0.02
N GLU A 371 -11.13 6.58 0.19
CA GLU A 371 -11.23 5.25 -0.43
C GLU A 371 -12.49 4.49 0.01
N SER A 372 -12.87 4.60 1.28
CA SER A 372 -14.13 4.05 1.80
C SER A 372 -15.35 4.73 1.14
N LEU A 373 -15.42 6.08 1.18
CA LEU A 373 -16.56 6.84 0.68
C LEU A 373 -16.79 6.69 -0.83
N VAL A 374 -15.72 6.60 -1.63
CA VAL A 374 -15.81 6.39 -3.09
C VAL A 374 -16.53 5.08 -3.42
N ARG A 375 -16.36 4.07 -2.56
CA ARG A 375 -16.88 2.71 -2.73
C ARG A 375 -18.30 2.53 -2.20
N LEU A 376 -18.78 3.42 -1.34
CA LEU A 376 -20.19 3.45 -0.93
C LEU A 376 -21.12 3.76 -2.10
N GLU A 377 -22.33 3.19 -2.07
CA GLU A 377 -23.39 3.56 -2.99
C GLU A 377 -23.97 4.93 -2.63
N TRP A 378 -23.60 5.96 -3.40
CA TRP A 378 -24.13 7.31 -3.23
C TRP A 378 -25.58 7.35 -3.73
N ARG A 379 -26.53 7.12 -2.81
CA ARG A 379 -27.97 7.31 -3.06
C ARG A 379 -28.35 8.78 -2.90
N LEU A 380 -27.66 9.67 -3.62
CA LEU A 380 -27.83 11.12 -3.49
C LEU A 380 -29.16 11.65 -4.05
N PHE A 381 -29.95 10.82 -4.74
CA PHE A 381 -31.20 11.25 -5.34
C PHE A 381 -32.35 10.29 -5.02
N PRO A 382 -33.42 10.75 -4.35
CA PRO A 382 -34.65 9.97 -4.23
C PRO A 382 -35.15 9.65 -5.65
N SER A 383 -35.57 8.41 -5.86
CA SER A 383 -35.95 7.83 -7.17
C SER A 383 -37.12 8.53 -7.88
N ARG A 384 -37.71 9.54 -7.27
CA ARG A 384 -38.95 10.21 -7.71
C ARG A 384 -38.74 11.35 -8.73
N PHE A 385 -37.52 11.86 -8.93
CA PHE A 385 -37.28 12.95 -9.91
C PHE A 385 -36.94 12.42 -11.31
N ILE A 386 -37.76 12.75 -12.32
CA ILE A 386 -37.65 12.26 -13.71
C ILE A 386 -36.31 12.65 -14.37
N TRP A 387 -35.77 13.84 -14.06
CA TRP A 387 -34.48 14.32 -14.58
C TRP A 387 -33.30 13.47 -14.12
N THR A 388 -33.45 12.76 -12.99
CA THR A 388 -32.44 11.84 -12.49
C THR A 388 -32.26 10.63 -13.38
N ARG A 389 -33.20 10.23 -14.26
CA ARG A 389 -33.01 9.03 -15.11
C ARG A 389 -31.89 9.18 -16.13
N LYS A 390 -31.77 10.34 -16.79
CA LYS A 390 -30.67 10.63 -17.74
C LYS A 390 -29.34 10.84 -17.02
N LEU A 391 -29.32 11.64 -15.95
CA LEU A 391 -28.12 11.88 -15.14
C LEU A 391 -27.61 10.59 -14.46
N LYS A 392 -28.53 9.73 -14.00
CA LYS A 392 -28.24 8.41 -13.40
C LYS A 392 -27.73 7.43 -14.45
N LYS A 393 -28.09 7.56 -15.72
CA LYS A 393 -27.50 6.78 -16.82
C LYS A 393 -26.05 7.22 -17.10
N LEU A 394 -25.77 8.52 -16.99
CA LEU A 394 -24.45 9.12 -17.17
C LEU A 394 -23.50 8.83 -15.98
N LEU A 395 -24.00 8.94 -14.75
CA LEU A 395 -23.28 8.58 -13.51
C LEU A 395 -23.17 7.06 -13.25
N ARG A 396 -23.95 6.23 -13.96
CA ARG A 396 -23.84 4.76 -13.91
C ARG A 396 -22.70 4.20 -14.75
N MET A 397 -21.97 5.01 -15.53
CA MET A 397 -20.76 4.54 -16.19
C MET A 397 -19.69 4.19 -15.13
N PRO A 398 -19.31 2.90 -14.97
CA PRO A 398 -18.53 2.43 -13.82
C PRO A 398 -17.19 3.16 -13.61
N TRP A 399 -16.51 3.50 -14.71
CA TRP A 399 -15.25 4.23 -14.72
C TRP A 399 -15.38 5.73 -14.38
N MET A 400 -16.46 6.39 -14.81
CA MET A 400 -16.72 7.80 -14.53
C MET A 400 -17.21 7.98 -13.10
N GLY A 401 -17.96 7.02 -12.55
CA GLY A 401 -18.49 7.10 -11.19
C GLY A 401 -17.41 7.20 -10.10
N MET A 402 -16.38 6.35 -10.12
CA MET A 402 -15.33 6.41 -9.09
C MET A 402 -14.40 7.61 -9.25
N GLY A 403 -13.98 7.93 -10.48
CA GLY A 403 -13.16 9.11 -10.74
C GLY A 403 -13.86 10.41 -10.37
N PHE A 404 -15.15 10.52 -10.72
CA PHE A 404 -15.99 11.66 -10.35
C PHE A 404 -16.22 11.78 -8.85
N LYS A 405 -16.52 10.68 -8.15
CA LYS A 405 -16.63 10.69 -6.68
C LYS A 405 -15.33 11.14 -6.01
N ARG A 406 -14.18 10.64 -6.48
CA ARG A 406 -12.87 11.10 -6.00
C ARG A 406 -12.68 12.58 -6.23
N LEU A 407 -13.01 13.07 -7.42
CA LEU A 407 -12.93 14.49 -7.74
C LEU A 407 -13.80 15.33 -6.81
N LEU A 408 -15.03 14.89 -6.51
CA LEU A 408 -15.93 15.58 -5.60
C LEU A 408 -15.47 15.56 -4.13
N LEU A 409 -14.75 14.52 -3.71
CA LEU A 409 -14.25 14.41 -2.34
C LEU A 409 -12.90 15.11 -2.11
N LYS A 410 -12.09 15.29 -3.16
CA LYS A 410 -10.76 15.96 -3.06
C LYS A 410 -10.78 17.34 -2.39
N PRO A 411 -11.77 18.22 -2.65
CA PRO A 411 -11.89 19.52 -1.97
C PRO A 411 -12.02 19.44 -0.45
N ALA A 412 -12.42 18.30 0.11
CA ALA A 412 -12.56 18.13 1.57
C ALA A 412 -11.24 17.77 2.29
N VAL A 413 -10.18 17.48 1.52
CA VAL A 413 -8.91 16.93 2.02
C VAL A 413 -7.69 17.72 1.54
N SER A 414 -7.79 18.48 0.44
CA SER A 414 -6.67 19.26 -0.09
C SER A 414 -7.06 20.72 -0.31
N ILE A 415 -6.30 21.65 0.28
CA ILE A 415 -6.52 23.09 0.10
C ILE A 415 -6.36 23.54 -1.37
N ARG A 416 -5.45 22.90 -2.11
CA ARG A 416 -5.27 23.17 -3.55
C ARG A 416 -6.48 22.71 -4.35
N ALA A 417 -7.00 21.52 -4.06
CA ALA A 417 -8.21 21.01 -4.71
C ALA A 417 -9.45 21.82 -4.31
N TRP A 418 -9.51 22.29 -3.06
CA TRP A 418 -10.54 23.20 -2.59
C TRP A 418 -10.50 24.54 -3.33
N ALA A 419 -9.32 25.16 -3.43
CA ALA A 419 -9.15 26.44 -4.11
C ALA A 419 -9.54 26.33 -5.60
N LEU A 420 -9.14 25.23 -6.26
CA LEU A 420 -9.56 24.94 -7.62
C LEU A 420 -11.08 24.75 -7.72
N ALA A 421 -11.69 23.97 -6.83
CA ALA A 421 -13.14 23.76 -6.82
C ALA A 421 -13.92 25.06 -6.55
N PHE A 422 -13.42 25.91 -5.66
CA PHE A 422 -13.98 27.22 -5.38
C PHE A 422 -13.87 28.16 -6.59
N LEU A 423 -12.72 28.19 -7.26
CA LEU A 423 -12.52 29.00 -8.46
C LEU A 423 -13.43 28.52 -9.61
N LEU A 424 -13.52 27.20 -9.82
CA LEU A 424 -14.43 26.61 -10.81
C LEU A 424 -15.90 26.90 -10.48
N ASN A 425 -16.27 26.85 -9.20
CA ASN A 425 -17.59 27.24 -8.73
C ASN A 425 -17.91 28.69 -9.09
N VAL A 426 -17.01 29.61 -8.75
CA VAL A 426 -17.18 31.05 -9.06
C VAL A 426 -17.29 31.27 -10.57
N LEU A 427 -16.44 30.65 -11.39
CA LEU A 427 -16.51 30.76 -12.86
C LEU A 427 -17.82 30.19 -13.43
N PHE A 428 -18.24 29.02 -12.93
CA PHE A 428 -19.47 28.36 -13.36
C PHE A 428 -20.69 29.24 -13.09
N PHE A 429 -20.79 29.80 -11.87
CA PHE A 429 -21.90 30.68 -11.52
C PHE A 429 -21.83 32.03 -12.23
N THR A 430 -20.64 32.60 -12.44
CA THR A 430 -20.46 33.81 -13.25
C THR A 430 -21.01 33.61 -14.67
N THR A 431 -20.66 32.49 -15.29
CA THR A 431 -21.16 32.13 -16.62
C THR A 431 -22.67 31.88 -16.61
N SER A 432 -23.17 31.13 -15.63
CA SER A 432 -24.59 30.80 -15.50
C SER A 432 -25.45 32.05 -15.32
N TYR A 433 -25.01 32.98 -14.47
CA TYR A 433 -25.67 34.26 -14.25
C TYR A 433 -25.70 35.12 -15.51
N ALA A 434 -24.58 35.22 -16.22
CA ALA A 434 -24.54 35.96 -17.48
C ALA A 434 -25.54 35.39 -18.52
N LEU A 435 -25.67 34.06 -18.60
CA LEU A 435 -26.64 33.39 -19.47
C LEU A 435 -28.09 33.62 -19.02
N VAL A 436 -28.38 33.45 -17.73
CA VAL A 436 -29.73 33.60 -17.16
C VAL A 436 -30.24 35.04 -17.28
N TRP A 437 -29.36 36.03 -17.21
CA TRP A 437 -29.70 37.45 -17.40
C TRP A 437 -29.58 37.91 -18.86
N GLY A 438 -29.44 36.99 -19.82
CA GLY A 438 -29.50 37.29 -21.25
C GLY A 438 -28.40 38.22 -21.75
N ARG A 439 -27.26 38.28 -21.05
CA ARG A 439 -26.12 39.12 -21.47
C ARG A 439 -25.38 38.38 -22.58
N SER A 440 -25.43 38.92 -23.79
CA SER A 440 -24.61 38.44 -24.89
C SER A 440 -23.15 38.87 -24.67
N PHE A 441 -22.23 37.91 -24.65
CA PHE A 441 -20.80 38.22 -24.61
C PHE A 441 -20.36 38.67 -26.00
N GLN A 442 -20.20 39.98 -26.16
CA GLN A 442 -19.41 40.50 -27.27
C GLN A 442 -17.93 40.28 -26.94
N CYS A 443 -17.15 39.83 -27.93
CA CYS A 443 -15.69 39.72 -27.81
C CYS A 443 -15.06 41.13 -27.91
N SER A 444 -15.38 41.98 -26.95
CA SER A 444 -14.90 43.36 -26.83
C SER A 444 -14.38 43.60 -25.41
N TRP A 445 -13.54 44.62 -25.24
CA TRP A 445 -13.05 45.03 -23.91
C TRP A 445 -14.20 45.33 -22.93
N GLU A 446 -15.30 45.91 -23.43
CA GLU A 446 -16.50 46.16 -22.65
C GLU A 446 -17.19 44.86 -22.17
N GLY A 447 -17.19 43.82 -22.99
CA GLY A 447 -17.64 42.48 -22.60
C GLY A 447 -16.77 41.86 -21.50
N VAL A 448 -15.45 42.02 -21.58
CA VAL A 448 -14.51 41.56 -20.54
C VAL A 448 -14.72 42.32 -19.23
N PHE A 449 -14.88 43.64 -19.26
CA PHE A 449 -15.19 44.43 -18.05
C PHE A 449 -16.53 44.03 -17.44
N THR A 450 -17.53 43.76 -18.27
CA THR A 450 -18.85 43.29 -17.81
C THR A 450 -18.74 41.93 -17.14
N TYR A 451 -18.00 40.98 -17.74
CA TYR A 451 -17.74 39.67 -17.12
C TYR A 451 -16.98 39.81 -15.81
N GLY A 452 -15.95 40.66 -15.77
CA GLY A 452 -15.18 40.95 -14.56
C GLY A 452 -16.02 41.52 -13.42
N ARG A 453 -17.00 42.38 -13.74
CA ARG A 453 -17.98 42.87 -12.74
C ARG A 453 -18.87 41.76 -12.20
N ILE A 454 -19.40 40.89 -13.07
CA ILE A 454 -20.22 39.74 -12.64
C ILE A 454 -19.36 38.79 -11.79
N LEU A 455 -18.11 38.52 -12.18
CA LEU A 455 -17.18 37.68 -11.45
C LEU A 455 -16.93 38.20 -10.04
N ALA A 456 -16.66 39.50 -9.91
CA ALA A 456 -16.48 40.16 -8.61
C ALA A 456 -17.76 40.06 -7.75
N GLN A 457 -18.93 40.27 -8.35
CA GLN A 457 -20.22 40.12 -7.66
C GLN A 457 -20.46 38.68 -7.19
N VAL A 458 -20.16 37.67 -8.01
CA VAL A 458 -20.29 36.26 -7.63
C VAL A 458 -19.35 35.93 -6.47
N LEU A 459 -18.09 36.38 -6.53
CA LEU A 459 -17.10 36.14 -5.49
C LEU A 459 -17.50 36.75 -4.15
N ILE A 460 -18.02 37.99 -4.16
CA ILE A 460 -18.55 38.64 -2.94
C ILE A 460 -19.81 37.90 -2.45
N GLY A 461 -20.72 37.56 -3.37
CA GLY A 461 -21.96 36.85 -3.08
C GLY A 461 -21.79 35.38 -2.65
N SER A 462 -20.59 34.80 -2.80
CA SER A 462 -20.30 33.44 -2.32
C SER A 462 -20.30 33.33 -0.79
N PHE A 463 -20.08 34.44 -0.07
CA PHE A 463 -19.99 34.45 1.40
C PHE A 463 -21.00 35.37 2.10
N GLY A 464 -21.88 36.01 1.32
CA GLY A 464 -22.95 36.86 1.84
C GLY A 464 -24.25 36.65 1.10
N MET A 465 -25.37 36.65 1.83
CA MET A 465 -26.72 36.81 1.27
C MET A 465 -26.96 38.23 0.73
N GLN A 466 -25.93 39.06 0.68
CA GLN A 466 -25.98 40.38 0.08
C GLN A 466 -25.74 40.25 -1.42
N LEU A 467 -26.83 40.24 -2.18
CA LEU A 467 -26.81 40.94 -3.45
C LEU A 467 -26.52 42.40 -3.11
N LEU A 468 -25.27 42.84 -3.32
CA LEU A 468 -24.93 44.25 -3.25
C LEU A 468 -25.89 45.02 -4.16
N GLY A 469 -26.82 45.73 -3.53
CA GLY A 469 -27.63 46.76 -4.17
C GLY A 469 -26.70 47.87 -4.59
N ASN A 470 -26.72 48.15 -5.90
CA ASN A 470 -26.10 49.26 -6.63
C ASN A 470 -24.64 49.03 -7.06
N GLY A 471 -24.33 48.95 -8.35
CA GLY A 471 -25.00 49.70 -9.43
C GLY A 471 -26.05 48.97 -10.29
N GLU A 472 -26.79 48.03 -9.70
CA GLU A 472 -28.00 47.35 -10.21
C GLU A 472 -27.82 46.20 -11.22
N LEU A 473 -27.90 44.96 -10.71
CA LEU A 473 -28.82 43.98 -11.28
C LEU A 473 -30.20 44.33 -10.72
N VAL A 474 -31.06 44.86 -11.59
CA VAL A 474 -32.45 45.31 -11.35
C VAL A 474 -33.13 44.46 -10.28
N HIS A 475 -33.79 45.10 -9.30
CA HIS A 475 -34.79 44.43 -8.46
C HIS A 475 -35.82 43.76 -9.38
N PRO A 476 -35.79 42.43 -9.61
CA PRO A 476 -36.83 41.83 -10.40
C PRO A 476 -37.99 41.68 -9.41
N LYS A 477 -38.98 42.57 -9.53
CA LYS A 477 -40.22 42.47 -8.75
C LYS A 477 -40.93 41.11 -8.93
N GLN A 478 -40.43 40.24 -9.82
CA GLN A 478 -40.65 38.80 -9.84
C GLN A 478 -39.34 38.10 -10.26
N TYR A 479 -38.57 37.54 -9.32
CA TYR A 479 -37.59 36.51 -9.69
C TYR A 479 -38.36 35.35 -10.31
N ASP A 480 -37.98 34.92 -11.52
CA ASP A 480 -38.42 33.62 -12.01
C ASP A 480 -37.86 32.52 -11.08
N GLY A 481 -38.59 31.43 -10.91
CA GLY A 481 -38.20 30.32 -10.03
C GLY A 481 -36.79 29.80 -10.35
N TRP A 482 -36.35 29.89 -11.60
CA TRP A 482 -35.00 29.53 -12.04
C TRP A 482 -33.90 30.46 -11.52
N GLN A 483 -34.14 31.77 -11.46
CA GLN A 483 -33.18 32.74 -10.95
C GLN A 483 -32.98 32.58 -9.44
N LEU A 484 -34.09 32.40 -8.72
CA LEU A 484 -34.06 32.11 -7.29
C LEU A 484 -33.36 30.77 -7.01
N PHE A 485 -33.63 29.74 -7.82
CA PHE A 485 -32.97 28.45 -7.71
C PHE A 485 -31.45 28.56 -7.94
N ALA A 486 -31.00 29.24 -9.00
CA ALA A 486 -29.59 29.44 -9.29
C ALA A 486 -28.86 30.18 -8.17
N MET A 487 -29.51 31.20 -7.60
CA MET A 487 -29.00 31.95 -6.45
C MET A 487 -28.86 31.09 -5.20
N LEU A 488 -29.93 30.39 -4.80
CA LEU A 488 -29.91 29.51 -3.64
C LEU A 488 -28.90 28.37 -3.80
N PHE A 489 -28.77 27.83 -5.02
CA PHE A 489 -27.80 26.79 -5.32
C PHE A 489 -26.35 27.31 -5.26
N HIS A 490 -26.07 28.51 -5.80
CA HIS A 490 -24.78 29.18 -5.68
C HIS A 490 -24.38 29.39 -4.22
N VAL A 491 -25.26 30.02 -3.45
CA VAL A 491 -25.02 30.35 -2.05
C VAL A 491 -24.85 29.05 -1.26
N GLY A 492 -25.76 28.09 -1.42
CA GLY A 492 -25.68 26.79 -0.74
C GLY A 492 -24.38 26.03 -1.03
N PHE A 493 -23.96 25.95 -2.29
CA PHE A 493 -22.71 25.27 -2.65
C PHE A 493 -21.48 26.02 -2.12
N SER A 494 -21.50 27.35 -2.15
CA SER A 494 -20.42 28.18 -1.61
C SER A 494 -20.29 28.03 -0.10
N TYR A 495 -21.39 27.96 0.64
CA TYR A 495 -21.37 27.65 2.08
C TYR A 495 -20.87 26.24 2.38
N VAL A 496 -21.19 25.24 1.55
CA VAL A 496 -20.60 23.90 1.69
C VAL A 496 -19.08 23.95 1.51
N LEU A 497 -18.60 24.61 0.45
CA LEU A 497 -17.16 24.78 0.24
C LEU A 497 -16.51 25.55 1.40
N PHE A 498 -17.15 26.60 1.90
CA PHE A 498 -16.65 27.35 3.05
C PHE A 498 -16.59 26.51 4.32
N GLY A 499 -17.62 25.71 4.59
CA GLY A 499 -17.63 24.75 5.69
C GLY A 499 -16.51 23.71 5.58
N LEU A 500 -16.23 23.22 4.36
CA LEU A 500 -15.07 22.36 4.11
C LEU A 500 -13.74 23.08 4.39
N LEU A 501 -13.60 24.35 4.00
CA LEU A 501 -12.42 25.16 4.30
C LEU A 501 -12.21 25.31 5.80
N ILE A 502 -13.25 25.73 6.54
CA ILE A 502 -13.20 25.86 8.00
C ILE A 502 -12.82 24.52 8.62
N SER A 503 -13.45 23.43 8.18
CA SER A 503 -13.13 22.09 8.68
C SER A 503 -11.66 21.72 8.44
N MET A 504 -11.08 22.06 7.28
CA MET A 504 -9.66 21.81 6.98
C MET A 504 -8.74 22.69 7.83
N ILE A 505 -9.05 23.98 7.97
CA ILE A 505 -8.26 24.93 8.77
C ILE A 505 -8.30 24.54 10.25
N TYR A 506 -9.48 24.30 10.79
CA TYR A 506 -9.67 23.84 12.17
C TYR A 506 -8.86 22.58 12.43
N ARG A 507 -8.97 21.57 11.54
CA ARG A 507 -8.16 20.36 11.61
C ARG A 507 -6.66 20.68 11.63
N LYS A 508 -6.18 21.57 10.77
CA LYS A 508 -4.75 21.91 10.70
C LYS A 508 -4.27 22.62 11.97
N ILE A 509 -5.08 23.51 12.55
CA ILE A 509 -4.76 24.25 13.78
C ILE A 509 -4.78 23.33 15.00
N THR A 510 -5.76 22.42 15.12
CA THR A 510 -5.83 21.47 16.25
C THR A 510 -4.78 20.36 16.17
N ARG A 511 -4.01 20.28 15.08
CA ARG A 511 -2.99 19.26 14.81
C ARG A 511 -1.55 19.81 14.87
N SER A 512 -1.37 21.13 14.90
CA SER A 512 -0.08 21.80 15.11
C SER A 512 0.11 22.13 16.58
#